data_AF-A0A7S0DNZ0-F1
#
_entry.id   AF-A0A7S0DNZ0-F1
#
_cell.length_a   1.000
_cell.length_b   1.000
_cell.length_c   1.000
_cell.angle_alpha   90.00
_cell.angle_beta   90.00
_cell.angle_gamma   90.00
#
_symmetry.space_group_name_H-M   'P 1'
#
loop_
_entity.id
_entity.type
_entity.pdbx_description
1 polymer ?
#
loop_
_entity_poly.entity_id
_entity_poly.type
_entity_poly.pdbx_seq_one_letter_code
_entity_poly.pdbx_strand_id
1 'polypeptide(L)'
;MLRPVKTDLKKVQADLSKILTSKDILVGHSLENDLNVLKVIHDRVIDTSVLYPHPRGGRYKLALRSIAERYLNRRIQEGRDGKENSGHDSAEDAIASLELAQLKIEQGPQFGVSTGGTNLFDWYSKHRMYGAVMASGKTLQSIITGNTHAVPAPTDKQVLTKVAKQCSKGNLSLILGHISSLCDPPSTTKLKTLNEGIEEIYNSLKPNSLFILASGAGPSYDVQRLQREEMACIRQRKQWGLDKQTEKIKAEAERNSGVVFVGIKTKNYKD
;
A
#
# COMPACT_ATOMS: atom_id res chain seq x y z
N MET A 1 -19.61 -33.44 -29.85
CA MET A 1 -18.61 -33.12 -30.91
C MET A 1 -18.68 -31.63 -31.20
N LEU A 2 -17.54 -30.94 -31.29
CA LEU A 2 -17.50 -29.55 -31.74
C LEU A 2 -17.84 -29.50 -33.24
N ARG A 3 -18.53 -28.43 -33.69
CA ARG A 3 -18.86 -28.25 -35.11
C ARG A 3 -17.58 -28.03 -35.93
N PRO A 4 -17.56 -28.37 -37.23
CA PRO A 4 -16.41 -28.11 -38.10
C PRO A 4 -16.11 -26.61 -38.15
N VAL A 5 -14.92 -26.20 -37.71
CA VAL A 5 -14.46 -24.81 -37.79
C VAL A 5 -13.70 -24.63 -39.10
N LYS A 6 -14.16 -23.69 -39.94
CA LYS A 6 -13.54 -23.36 -41.24
C LYS A 6 -12.65 -22.11 -41.21
N THR A 7 -12.59 -21.43 -40.07
CA THR A 7 -11.87 -20.18 -39.90
C THR A 7 -10.46 -20.48 -39.43
N ASP A 8 -9.45 -20.06 -40.20
CA ASP A 8 -8.05 -20.17 -39.84
C ASP A 8 -7.48 -18.81 -39.40
N LEU A 9 -6.26 -18.82 -38.84
CA LEU A 9 -5.60 -17.59 -38.36
C LEU A 9 -5.41 -16.55 -39.47
N LYS A 10 -5.10 -16.99 -40.69
CA LYS A 10 -4.89 -16.10 -41.84
C LYS A 10 -6.17 -15.33 -42.16
N LYS A 11 -7.31 -16.02 -42.16
CA LYS A 11 -8.62 -15.39 -42.39
C LYS A 11 -8.95 -14.39 -41.30
N VAL A 12 -8.72 -14.73 -40.02
CA VAL A 12 -8.94 -13.80 -38.90
C VAL A 12 -8.06 -12.55 -39.02
N GLN A 13 -6.78 -12.72 -39.34
CA GLN A 13 -5.86 -11.59 -39.55
C GLN A 13 -6.29 -10.69 -40.72
N ALA A 14 -6.74 -11.28 -41.82
CA ALA A 14 -7.24 -10.55 -42.98
C ALA A 14 -8.59 -9.84 -42.71
N ASP A 15 -9.41 -10.37 -41.81
CA ASP A 15 -10.65 -9.71 -41.40
C ASP A 15 -10.37 -8.59 -40.39
N LEU A 16 -9.44 -8.78 -39.46
CA LEU A 16 -9.00 -7.74 -38.53
C LEU A 16 -8.37 -6.54 -39.25
N SER A 17 -7.57 -6.75 -40.30
CA SER A 17 -6.93 -5.65 -41.05
C SER A 17 -7.90 -4.77 -41.83
N LYS A 18 -9.14 -5.23 -42.06
CA LYS A 18 -10.20 -4.42 -42.68
C LYS A 18 -10.87 -3.48 -41.69
N ILE A 19 -10.77 -3.78 -40.40
CA ILE A 19 -11.50 -3.08 -39.32
C ILE A 19 -10.53 -2.23 -38.48
N LEU A 20 -9.29 -2.71 -38.30
CA LEU A 20 -8.27 -2.07 -37.48
C LEU A 20 -7.22 -1.36 -38.35
N THR A 21 -6.89 -0.15 -37.96
CA THR A 21 -5.81 0.65 -38.49
C THR A 21 -4.72 0.86 -37.44
N SER A 22 -3.53 1.31 -37.86
CA SER A 22 -2.44 1.66 -36.94
C SER A 22 -2.74 2.85 -36.02
N LYS A 23 -3.82 3.59 -36.26
CA LYS A 23 -4.19 4.75 -35.44
C LYS A 23 -5.18 4.39 -34.33
N ASP A 24 -5.88 3.27 -34.45
CA ASP A 24 -6.89 2.83 -33.51
C ASP A 24 -6.26 2.41 -32.18
N ILE A 25 -7.02 2.53 -31.09
CA ILE A 25 -6.58 2.13 -29.76
C ILE A 25 -7.30 0.83 -29.39
N LEU A 26 -6.53 -0.23 -29.16
CA LEU A 26 -7.10 -1.50 -28.69
C LEU A 26 -7.31 -1.43 -27.18
N VAL A 27 -8.48 -1.84 -26.73
CA VAL A 27 -8.84 -1.88 -25.30
C VAL A 27 -9.20 -3.31 -24.93
N GLY A 28 -8.67 -3.79 -23.80
CA GLY A 28 -8.94 -5.15 -23.35
C GLY A 28 -8.29 -5.45 -22.01
N HIS A 29 -8.21 -6.74 -21.67
CA HIS A 29 -7.63 -7.21 -20.41
C HIS A 29 -6.60 -8.31 -20.65
N SER A 30 -5.34 -8.04 -20.29
CA SER A 30 -4.22 -8.95 -20.57
C SER A 30 -4.09 -9.27 -22.06
N LEU A 31 -4.18 -8.23 -22.89
CA LEU A 31 -4.18 -8.31 -24.36
C LEU A 31 -2.90 -8.90 -24.93
N GLU A 32 -1.82 -8.99 -24.15
CA GLU A 32 -0.61 -9.68 -24.58
C GLU A 32 -0.89 -11.13 -24.99
N ASN A 33 -1.86 -11.79 -24.33
CA ASN A 33 -2.20 -13.17 -24.63
C ASN A 33 -2.92 -13.26 -25.99
N ASP A 34 -3.93 -12.40 -26.20
CA ASP A 34 -4.69 -12.34 -27.44
C ASP A 34 -3.82 -11.98 -28.63
N LEU A 35 -3.00 -10.92 -28.50
CA LEU A 35 -2.10 -10.45 -29.56
C LEU A 35 -1.03 -11.48 -29.91
N ASN A 36 -0.51 -12.21 -28.92
CA ASN A 36 0.46 -13.28 -29.14
C ASN A 36 -0.16 -14.45 -29.93
N VAL A 37 -1.38 -14.85 -29.58
CA VAL A 37 -2.12 -15.91 -30.32
C VAL A 37 -2.46 -15.44 -31.74
N LEU A 38 -2.89 -14.19 -31.89
CA LEU A 38 -3.20 -13.59 -33.19
C LEU A 38 -1.97 -13.30 -34.04
N LYS A 39 -0.76 -13.33 -33.46
CA LYS A 39 0.50 -12.91 -34.09
C LYS A 39 0.42 -11.50 -34.67
N VAL A 40 -0.16 -10.58 -33.92
CA VAL A 40 -0.34 -9.17 -34.29
C VAL A 40 0.46 -8.29 -33.34
N ILE A 41 1.14 -7.28 -33.87
CA ILE A 41 1.79 -6.23 -33.10
C ILE A 41 0.99 -4.95 -33.30
N HIS A 42 0.61 -4.31 -32.19
CA HIS A 42 -0.09 -3.04 -32.21
C HIS A 42 0.49 -2.12 -31.14
N ASP A 43 0.73 -0.85 -31.48
CA ASP A 43 1.47 0.11 -30.63
C ASP A 43 0.56 0.84 -29.63
N ARG A 44 -0.72 0.98 -29.97
CA ARG A 44 -1.71 1.74 -29.20
C ARG A 44 -2.65 0.81 -28.46
N VAL A 45 -2.29 0.46 -27.23
CA VAL A 45 -3.05 -0.47 -26.39
C VAL A 45 -3.35 0.13 -25.02
N ILE A 46 -4.61 0.05 -24.61
CA ILE A 46 -5.07 0.27 -23.24
C ILE A 46 -5.41 -1.09 -22.63
N ASP A 47 -4.52 -1.58 -21.76
CA ASP A 47 -4.73 -2.85 -21.06
C ASP A 47 -5.21 -2.62 -19.64
N THR A 48 -6.43 -3.07 -19.33
CA THR A 48 -7.05 -2.92 -18.00
C THR A 48 -6.30 -3.69 -16.91
N SER A 49 -5.58 -4.76 -17.23
CA SER A 49 -4.72 -5.48 -16.27
C SER A 49 -3.53 -4.63 -15.81
N VAL A 50 -3.13 -3.66 -16.62
CA VAL A 50 -2.09 -2.67 -16.31
C VAL A 50 -2.70 -1.42 -15.66
N LEU A 51 -3.87 -0.96 -16.12
CA LEU A 51 -4.57 0.18 -15.54
C LEU A 51 -4.95 -0.05 -14.06
N TYR A 52 -5.25 -1.30 -13.69
CA TYR A 52 -5.64 -1.70 -12.34
C TYR A 52 -4.60 -2.68 -11.75
N PRO A 53 -3.47 -2.16 -11.24
CA PRO A 53 -2.36 -3.00 -10.81
C PRO A 53 -2.72 -3.82 -9.56
N HIS A 54 -2.18 -5.03 -9.49
CA HIS A 54 -2.34 -5.88 -8.32
C HIS A 54 -1.59 -5.29 -7.10
N PRO A 55 -2.19 -5.26 -5.89
CA PRO A 55 -1.56 -4.68 -4.70
C PRO A 55 -0.21 -5.32 -4.31
N ARG A 56 0.01 -6.59 -4.67
CA ARG A 56 1.27 -7.33 -4.46
C ARG A 56 2.38 -7.00 -5.48
N GLY A 57 2.17 -6.02 -6.36
CA GLY A 57 3.14 -5.57 -7.36
C GLY A 57 2.99 -6.21 -8.75
N GLY A 58 3.78 -5.70 -9.70
CA GLY A 58 3.57 -5.87 -11.15
C GLY A 58 3.77 -7.27 -11.74
N ARG A 59 4.19 -8.28 -10.95
CA ARG A 59 4.22 -9.68 -11.43
C ARG A 59 2.85 -10.35 -11.38
N TYR A 60 1.92 -9.80 -10.61
CA TYR A 60 0.58 -10.34 -10.45
C TYR A 60 -0.41 -9.44 -11.19
N LYS A 61 -1.38 -10.05 -11.86
CA LYS A 61 -2.49 -9.37 -12.52
C LYS A 61 -3.78 -9.68 -11.76
N LEU A 62 -4.64 -8.69 -11.59
CA LEU A 62 -5.99 -8.93 -11.10
C LEU A 62 -6.82 -9.52 -12.24
N ALA A 63 -7.69 -10.48 -11.94
CA ALA A 63 -8.62 -11.01 -12.93
C ALA A 63 -9.65 -9.94 -13.35
N LEU A 64 -10.07 -9.96 -14.62
CA LEU A 64 -11.11 -9.06 -15.14
C LEU A 64 -12.38 -9.09 -14.28
N ARG A 65 -12.84 -10.29 -13.90
CA ARG A 65 -13.98 -10.49 -13.00
C ARG A 65 -13.83 -9.74 -11.68
N SER A 66 -12.64 -9.78 -11.07
CA SER A 66 -12.38 -9.11 -9.80
C SER A 66 -12.40 -7.58 -9.92
N ILE A 67 -11.87 -7.02 -11.01
CA ILE A 67 -11.87 -5.57 -11.22
C ILE A 67 -13.24 -5.06 -11.70
N ALA A 68 -13.98 -5.83 -12.49
CA ALA A 68 -15.36 -5.53 -12.86
C ALA A 68 -16.29 -5.50 -11.63
N GLU A 69 -16.21 -6.53 -10.76
CA GLU A 69 -17.01 -6.56 -9.53
C GLU A 69 -16.64 -5.40 -8.60
N ARG A 70 -15.36 -5.07 -8.50
CA ARG A 70 -14.87 -4.02 -7.59
C ARG A 70 -15.21 -2.60 -8.03
N TYR A 71 -15.05 -2.29 -9.32
CA TYR A 71 -15.12 -0.90 -9.81
C TYR A 71 -16.39 -0.59 -10.60
N LEU A 72 -17.00 -1.59 -11.25
CA LEU A 72 -18.27 -1.44 -11.96
C LEU A 72 -19.47 -1.94 -11.15
N ASN A 73 -19.25 -2.55 -9.97
CA ASN A 73 -20.27 -3.28 -9.20
C ASN A 73 -21.03 -4.32 -10.06
N ARG A 74 -20.35 -4.89 -11.06
CA ARG A 74 -20.94 -5.84 -12.01
C ARG A 74 -20.25 -7.18 -11.87
N ARG A 75 -21.04 -8.24 -11.72
CA ARG A 75 -20.53 -9.60 -11.82
C ARG A 75 -20.63 -10.06 -13.27
N ILE A 76 -19.51 -10.53 -13.79
CA ILE A 76 -19.37 -11.05 -15.14
C ILE A 76 -18.93 -12.51 -15.07
N GLN A 77 -19.07 -13.25 -16.16
CA GLN A 77 -18.70 -14.67 -16.22
C GLN A 77 -19.47 -15.53 -15.19
N GLU A 78 -20.68 -15.10 -14.82
CA GLU A 78 -21.58 -15.89 -13.96
C GLU A 78 -22.28 -16.95 -14.82
N GLY A 79 -22.04 -18.22 -14.52
CA GLY A 79 -22.69 -19.29 -15.25
C GLY A 79 -24.19 -19.31 -15.08
N ARG A 80 -24.89 -19.77 -16.14
CA ARG A 80 -26.36 -19.87 -16.17
C ARG A 80 -26.98 -20.66 -15.01
N ASP A 81 -26.19 -21.41 -14.23
CA ASP A 81 -26.66 -22.21 -13.09
C ASP A 81 -25.81 -22.03 -11.80
N GLY A 82 -25.04 -20.95 -11.66
CA GLY A 82 -24.19 -20.73 -10.47
C GLY A 82 -23.00 -21.70 -10.34
N LYS A 83 -22.71 -22.49 -11.39
CA LYS A 83 -21.49 -23.31 -11.50
C LYS A 83 -20.37 -22.47 -12.10
N GLU A 84 -19.20 -22.49 -11.47
CA GLU A 84 -17.99 -21.74 -11.87
C GLU A 84 -17.39 -22.14 -13.25
N ASN A 85 -18.05 -23.00 -14.02
CA ASN A 85 -17.54 -23.61 -15.25
C ASN A 85 -18.45 -23.37 -16.48
N SER A 86 -19.19 -22.27 -16.51
CA SER A 86 -19.76 -21.77 -17.77
C SER A 86 -18.66 -21.13 -18.60
N GLY A 87 -18.62 -21.41 -19.90
CA GLY A 87 -17.68 -20.74 -20.81
C GLY A 87 -17.82 -19.22 -20.75
N HIS A 88 -16.70 -18.51 -20.92
CA HIS A 88 -16.67 -17.05 -20.93
C HIS A 88 -17.34 -16.51 -22.20
N ASP A 89 -17.95 -15.33 -22.10
CA ASP A 89 -18.46 -14.60 -23.25
C ASP A 89 -17.48 -13.48 -23.62
N SER A 90 -16.83 -13.62 -24.79
CA SER A 90 -15.87 -12.63 -25.27
C SER A 90 -16.47 -11.23 -25.47
N ALA A 91 -17.77 -11.14 -25.78
CA ALA A 91 -18.43 -9.84 -25.92
C ALA A 91 -18.63 -9.16 -24.56
N GLU A 92 -19.04 -9.93 -23.54
CA GLU A 92 -19.13 -9.46 -22.15
C GLU A 92 -17.78 -8.95 -21.66
N ASP A 93 -16.71 -9.74 -21.86
CA ASP A 93 -15.35 -9.40 -21.43
C ASP A 93 -14.82 -8.13 -22.13
N ALA A 94 -15.10 -7.98 -23.43
CA ALA A 94 -14.71 -6.80 -24.20
C ALA A 94 -15.44 -5.53 -23.72
N ILE A 95 -16.76 -5.63 -23.47
CA ILE A 95 -17.56 -4.51 -22.96
C ILE A 95 -17.08 -4.11 -21.55
N ALA A 96 -16.90 -5.07 -20.65
CA ALA A 96 -16.43 -4.80 -19.29
C ALA A 96 -15.05 -4.14 -19.28
N SER A 97 -14.13 -4.58 -20.16
CA SER A 97 -12.81 -3.96 -20.30
C SER A 97 -12.89 -2.52 -20.80
N LEU A 98 -13.77 -2.24 -21.76
CA LEU A 98 -13.98 -0.90 -22.28
C LEU A 98 -14.57 0.04 -21.23
N GLU A 99 -15.60 -0.39 -20.50
CA GLU A 99 -16.22 0.39 -19.42
C GLU A 99 -15.22 0.69 -18.30
N LEU A 100 -14.36 -0.27 -17.93
CA LEU A 100 -13.28 -0.05 -16.96
C LEU A 100 -12.28 1.00 -17.44
N ALA A 101 -11.91 0.97 -18.72
CA ALA A 101 -11.03 1.99 -19.30
C ALA A 101 -11.69 3.38 -19.29
N GLN A 102 -12.97 3.47 -19.65
CA GLN A 102 -13.74 4.72 -19.60
C GLN A 102 -13.83 5.26 -18.17
N LEU A 103 -14.19 4.43 -17.21
CA LEU A 103 -14.24 4.79 -15.80
C LEU A 103 -12.91 5.35 -15.31
N LYS A 104 -11.79 4.72 -15.69
CA LYS A 104 -10.45 5.19 -15.36
C LYS A 104 -10.15 6.57 -15.95
N ILE A 105 -10.58 6.83 -17.19
CA ILE A 105 -10.40 8.11 -17.86
C ILE A 105 -11.22 9.20 -17.15
N GLU A 106 -12.48 8.92 -16.82
CA GLU A 106 -13.38 9.86 -16.14
C GLU A 106 -12.91 10.21 -14.72
N GLN A 107 -12.48 9.21 -13.95
CA GLN A 107 -12.04 9.39 -12.57
C GLN A 107 -10.57 9.81 -12.45
N GLY A 108 -9.83 9.78 -13.56
CA GLY A 108 -8.44 10.15 -13.63
C GLY A 108 -7.43 9.03 -13.30
N PRO A 109 -6.14 9.27 -13.56
CA PRO A 109 -5.10 8.23 -13.59
C PRO A 109 -4.87 7.53 -12.24
N GLN A 110 -5.22 8.17 -11.12
CA GLN A 110 -5.04 7.60 -9.78
C GLN A 110 -6.16 6.65 -9.36
N PHE A 111 -7.32 6.69 -10.04
CA PHE A 111 -8.48 5.88 -9.68
C PHE A 111 -8.19 4.37 -9.83
N GLY A 112 -8.45 3.57 -8.80
CA GLY A 112 -8.25 2.12 -8.86
C GLY A 112 -6.78 1.67 -8.95
N VAL A 113 -5.83 2.60 -9.00
CA VAL A 113 -4.46 2.30 -8.59
C VAL A 113 -4.54 2.15 -7.08
N SER A 114 -4.14 1.00 -6.55
CA SER A 114 -3.72 1.01 -5.16
C SER A 114 -2.53 1.96 -5.16
N THR A 115 -2.72 3.20 -4.72
CA THR A 115 -1.68 3.85 -3.97
C THR A 115 -1.43 2.91 -2.79
N GLY A 116 -0.66 1.84 -3.00
CA GLY A 116 0.46 1.62 -2.12
C GLY A 116 1.20 2.94 -2.23
N GLY A 117 0.76 3.94 -1.46
CA GLY A 117 1.44 5.20 -1.41
C GLY A 117 2.88 4.80 -1.19
N THR A 118 3.81 5.41 -1.92
CA THR A 118 5.15 5.50 -1.35
C THR A 118 4.91 5.89 0.09
N ASN A 119 5.26 5.00 1.02
CA ASN A 119 5.04 5.31 2.41
C ASN A 119 5.75 6.65 2.66
N LEU A 120 5.27 7.41 3.65
CA LEU A 120 5.80 8.76 3.89
C LEU A 120 7.33 8.79 3.89
N PHE A 121 7.97 7.73 4.39
CA PHE A 121 9.41 7.57 4.53
C PHE A 121 10.12 7.27 3.20
N ASP A 122 9.52 6.47 2.31
CA ASP A 122 9.96 6.25 0.93
C ASP A 122 9.89 7.55 0.14
N TRP A 123 8.80 8.32 0.30
CA TRP A 123 8.64 9.60 -0.37
C TRP A 123 9.70 10.60 0.10
N TYR A 124 9.95 10.71 1.41
CA TYR A 124 11.00 11.55 1.98
C TYR A 124 12.39 11.16 1.47
N SER A 125 12.67 9.85 1.41
CA SER A 125 13.95 9.34 0.92
C SER A 125 14.17 9.67 -0.55
N LYS A 126 13.14 9.50 -1.40
CA LYS A 126 13.19 9.83 -2.84
C LYS A 126 13.38 11.32 -3.11
N HIS A 127 12.71 12.19 -2.34
CA HIS A 127 12.74 13.64 -2.55
C HIS A 127 13.85 14.34 -1.75
N ARG A 128 14.73 13.58 -1.09
CA ARG A 128 15.84 14.09 -0.25
C ARG A 128 15.38 15.09 0.82
N MET A 129 14.17 14.88 1.33
CA MET A 129 13.63 15.67 2.44
C MET A 129 14.27 15.21 3.74
N TYR A 130 14.41 16.13 4.69
CA TYR A 130 15.07 15.87 5.98
C TYR A 130 14.05 15.49 7.06
N GLY A 131 14.39 14.54 7.91
CA GLY A 131 13.59 14.21 9.08
C GLY A 131 14.19 13.18 10.02
N ALA A 132 13.56 13.04 11.18
CA ALA A 132 13.92 12.04 12.17
C ALA A 132 12.68 11.35 12.77
N VAL A 133 12.77 10.04 13.00
CA VAL A 133 11.69 9.22 13.58
C VAL A 133 12.22 8.43 14.77
N MET A 134 11.68 8.72 15.95
CA MET A 134 12.01 8.04 17.20
C MET A 134 10.87 7.11 17.57
N ALA A 135 11.12 5.81 17.66
CA ALA A 135 10.08 4.85 17.99
C ALA A 135 10.64 3.55 18.61
N SER A 136 9.74 2.68 19.05
CA SER A 136 10.08 1.32 19.46
C SER A 136 10.56 0.46 18.29
N GLY A 137 11.29 -0.61 18.57
CA GLY A 137 11.92 -1.42 17.52
C GLY A 137 10.90 -2.07 16.58
N LYS A 138 9.76 -2.49 17.14
CA LYS A 138 8.64 -3.06 16.36
C LYS A 138 8.05 -2.02 15.39
N THR A 139 7.84 -0.79 15.87
CA THR A 139 7.32 0.31 15.04
C THR A 139 8.31 0.73 13.98
N LEU A 140 9.61 0.79 14.29
CA LEU A 140 10.63 1.08 13.27
C LEU A 140 10.69 -0.03 12.22
N GLN A 141 10.57 -1.30 12.61
CA GLN A 141 10.58 -2.41 11.67
C GLN A 141 9.40 -2.38 10.68
N SER A 142 8.25 -1.82 11.07
CA SER A 142 7.11 -1.64 10.16
C SER A 142 7.24 -0.41 9.25
N ILE A 143 8.11 0.54 9.60
CA ILE A 143 8.37 1.79 8.88
C ILE A 143 9.54 1.65 7.90
N ILE A 144 10.57 0.91 8.29
CA ILE A 144 11.79 0.71 7.50
C ILE A 144 11.43 0.03 6.18
N THR A 145 11.81 0.69 5.09
CA THR A 145 11.66 0.19 3.73
C THR A 145 12.99 0.31 2.99
N GLY A 146 13.34 -0.74 2.25
CA GLY A 146 14.61 -0.80 1.50
C GLY A 146 15.85 -0.98 2.37
N ASN A 147 17.01 -0.57 1.83
CA ASN A 147 18.31 -0.72 2.49
C ASN A 147 18.58 0.43 3.46
N THR A 148 18.70 0.13 4.75
CA THR A 148 19.02 1.11 5.80
C THR A 148 20.40 0.86 6.39
N HIS A 149 21.18 1.93 6.59
CA HIS A 149 22.43 1.87 7.34
C HIS A 149 22.13 1.99 8.84
N ALA A 150 22.46 0.95 9.62
CA ALA A 150 22.26 0.95 11.07
C ALA A 150 23.57 1.30 11.79
N VAL A 151 23.48 2.19 12.79
CA VAL A 151 24.58 2.49 13.70
C VAL A 151 24.25 1.87 15.05
N PRO A 152 25.04 0.91 15.56
CA PRO A 152 24.73 0.25 16.82
C PRO A 152 24.84 1.22 17.99
N ALA A 153 23.86 1.17 18.90
CA ALA A 153 23.84 1.93 20.14
C ALA A 153 23.17 1.08 21.24
N PRO A 154 23.92 0.64 22.28
CA PRO A 154 23.42 -0.28 23.31
C PRO A 154 22.42 0.36 24.29
N THR A 155 22.36 1.68 24.39
CA THR A 155 21.47 2.37 25.34
C THR A 155 20.71 3.51 24.67
N ASP A 156 19.49 3.79 25.14
CA ASP A 156 18.66 4.88 24.65
C ASP A 156 19.40 6.23 24.69
N LYS A 157 20.18 6.50 25.76
CA LYS A 157 21.01 7.71 25.86
C LYS A 157 22.02 7.81 24.71
N GLN A 158 22.67 6.71 24.34
CA GLN A 158 23.58 6.69 23.21
C GLN A 158 22.86 6.85 21.86
N VAL A 159 21.65 6.32 21.74
CA VAL A 159 20.81 6.53 20.54
C VAL A 159 20.53 8.02 20.38
N LEU A 160 20.04 8.68 21.43
CA LEU A 160 19.70 10.10 21.40
C LEU A 160 20.89 10.98 20.96
N THR A 161 22.05 10.81 21.58
CA THR A 161 23.27 11.55 21.22
C THR A 161 23.73 11.27 19.78
N LYS A 162 23.69 10.02 19.33
CA LYS A 162 24.11 9.66 17.96
C LYS A 162 23.16 10.21 16.91
N VAL A 163 21.85 10.15 17.16
CA VAL A 163 20.83 10.72 16.28
C VAL A 163 21.02 12.24 16.16
N ALA A 164 21.14 12.95 17.29
CA ALA A 164 21.37 14.41 17.29
C ALA A 164 22.61 14.78 16.45
N LYS A 165 23.72 14.03 16.62
CA LYS A 165 24.94 14.21 15.83
C LYS A 165 24.76 13.94 14.33
N GLN A 166 23.86 13.04 13.93
CA GLN A 166 23.58 12.80 12.51
C GLN A 166 22.64 13.87 11.93
N CYS A 167 21.67 14.35 12.73
CA CYS A 167 20.81 15.47 12.35
C CYS A 167 21.65 16.72 12.05
N SER A 168 22.64 17.03 12.89
CA SER A 168 23.51 18.20 12.71
C SER A 168 24.43 18.11 11.48
N LYS A 169 24.88 16.90 11.10
CA LYS A 169 25.61 16.69 9.84
C LYS A 169 24.74 16.96 8.62
N GLY A 170 23.46 16.59 8.68
CA GLY A 170 22.49 16.89 7.64
C GLY A 170 22.74 16.22 6.29
N ASN A 171 23.43 15.07 6.28
CA ASN A 171 23.76 14.29 5.08
C ASN A 171 22.73 13.19 4.77
N LEU A 172 21.89 12.85 5.74
CA LEU A 172 20.88 11.79 5.63
C LEU A 172 19.50 12.43 5.49
N SER A 173 18.68 11.89 4.58
CA SER A 173 17.28 12.32 4.40
C SER A 173 16.42 11.93 5.61
N LEU A 174 16.55 10.70 6.09
CA LEU A 174 15.75 10.21 7.20
C LEU A 174 16.63 9.48 8.22
N ILE A 175 16.50 9.86 9.49
CA ILE A 175 17.24 9.24 10.60
C ILE A 175 16.24 8.53 11.51
N LEU A 176 16.46 7.24 11.74
CA LEU A 176 15.62 6.43 12.61
C LEU A 176 16.36 6.12 13.91
N GLY A 177 15.69 6.30 15.05
CA GLY A 177 16.26 6.05 16.38
C GLY A 177 15.38 5.13 17.19
N HIS A 178 15.93 3.98 17.58
CA HIS A 178 15.25 3.01 18.43
C HIS A 178 15.36 3.43 19.90
N ILE A 179 14.22 3.68 20.55
CA ILE A 179 14.17 4.02 21.97
C ILE A 179 13.32 2.95 22.67
N SER A 180 13.98 2.13 23.48
CA SER A 180 13.35 1.02 24.20
C SER A 180 12.42 1.49 25.32
N SER A 181 12.77 2.58 26.00
CA SER A 181 11.99 3.18 27.09
C SER A 181 10.63 3.73 26.65
N LEU A 182 10.36 3.87 25.34
CA LEU A 182 9.03 4.25 24.82
C LEU A 182 7.96 3.17 25.01
N CYS A 183 8.37 1.94 25.35
CA CYS A 183 7.48 0.84 25.69
C CYS A 183 7.36 0.60 27.21
N ASP A 184 8.20 1.28 28.01
CA ASP A 184 8.22 1.11 29.45
C ASP A 184 7.14 1.96 30.13
N PRO A 185 6.65 1.56 31.31
CA PRO A 185 5.82 2.43 32.13
C PRO A 185 6.59 3.74 32.46
N PRO A 186 5.91 4.89 32.44
CA PRO A 186 6.54 6.18 32.65
C PRO A 186 7.17 6.26 34.05
N SER A 187 8.42 6.70 34.11
CA SER A 187 9.08 7.06 35.36
C SER A 187 9.74 8.44 35.21
N THR A 188 9.77 9.22 36.29
CA THR A 188 10.20 10.63 36.27
C THR A 188 11.61 10.79 35.68
N THR A 189 12.54 9.91 36.05
CA THR A 189 13.93 9.94 35.56
C THR A 189 14.04 9.59 34.08
N LYS A 190 13.28 8.58 33.61
CA LYS A 190 13.27 8.16 32.20
C LYS A 190 12.65 9.24 31.32
N LEU A 191 11.52 9.82 31.76
CA LEU A 191 10.85 10.91 31.05
C LEU A 191 11.72 12.15 30.94
N LYS A 192 12.43 12.53 32.00
CA LYS A 192 13.36 13.67 31.97
C LYS A 192 14.48 13.47 30.95
N THR A 193 15.15 12.31 31.00
CA THR A 193 16.24 11.96 30.08
C THR A 193 15.75 11.93 28.63
N LEU A 194 14.55 11.37 28.41
CA LEU A 194 13.93 11.31 27.10
C LEU A 194 13.59 12.71 26.57
N ASN A 195 13.04 13.59 27.42
CA ASN A 195 12.68 14.95 27.04
C ASN A 195 13.91 15.77 26.65
N GLU A 196 14.97 15.73 27.46
CA GLU A 196 16.26 16.39 27.16
C GLU A 196 16.84 15.92 25.81
N GLY A 197 16.83 14.61 25.55
CA GLY A 197 17.35 14.07 24.29
C GLY A 197 16.47 14.37 23.07
N ILE A 198 15.14 14.38 23.22
CA ILE A 198 14.21 14.78 22.16
C ILE A 198 14.43 16.25 21.79
N GLU A 199 14.58 17.12 22.80
CA GLU A 199 14.85 18.54 22.60
C GLU A 199 16.18 18.76 21.85
N GLU A 200 17.23 18.04 22.22
CA GLU A 200 18.53 18.08 21.53
C GLU A 200 18.40 17.66 20.05
N ILE A 201 17.66 16.59 19.76
CA ILE A 201 17.40 16.13 18.38
C ILE A 201 16.62 17.17 17.60
N TYR A 202 15.52 17.67 18.16
CA TYR A 202 14.67 18.66 17.49
C TYR A 202 15.45 19.94 17.17
N ASN A 203 16.26 20.41 18.13
CA ASN A 203 17.13 21.57 17.93
C ASN A 203 18.22 21.33 16.88
N SER A 204 18.70 20.09 16.75
CA SER A 204 19.71 19.70 15.75
C SER A 204 19.16 19.51 14.32
N LEU A 205 17.83 19.37 14.15
CA LEU A 205 17.23 19.22 12.82
C LEU A 205 17.36 20.51 11.99
N LYS A 206 17.48 20.36 10.67
CA LYS A 206 17.40 21.49 9.73
C LYS A 206 15.98 22.08 9.70
N PRO A 207 15.80 23.36 9.36
CA PRO A 207 14.49 23.89 9.03
C PRO A 207 13.83 23.08 7.91
N ASN A 208 12.49 23.06 7.92
CA ASN A 208 11.63 22.26 7.04
C ASN A 208 11.84 20.74 7.17
N SER A 209 12.22 20.27 8.37
CA SER A 209 12.36 18.84 8.65
C SER A 209 11.14 18.28 9.38
N LEU A 210 10.78 17.04 9.07
CA LEU A 210 9.76 16.29 9.79
C LEU A 210 10.36 15.60 11.02
N PHE A 211 9.69 15.72 12.16
CA PHE A 211 10.02 15.00 13.37
C PHE A 211 8.82 14.16 13.82
N ILE A 212 9.04 12.86 13.98
CA ILE A 212 8.03 11.92 14.46
C ILE A 212 8.55 11.23 15.72
N LEU A 213 7.74 11.23 16.77
CA LEU A 213 7.94 10.41 17.96
C LEU A 213 6.73 9.50 18.13
N ALA A 214 6.93 8.19 18.10
CA ALA A 214 5.86 7.21 18.26
C ALA A 214 6.15 6.29 19.45
N SER A 215 5.31 6.35 20.47
CA SER A 215 5.32 5.41 21.59
C SER A 215 4.31 4.27 21.38
N GLY A 216 4.37 3.25 22.25
CA GLY A 216 3.45 2.12 22.24
C GLY A 216 4.08 0.83 21.68
N ALA A 217 3.53 -0.29 22.15
CA ALA A 217 3.97 -1.65 21.79
C ALA A 217 3.24 -2.21 20.55
N GLY A 218 2.22 -1.49 20.05
CA GLY A 218 1.29 -1.95 19.03
C GLY A 218 0.29 -2.97 19.57
N PRO A 219 -0.69 -3.39 18.74
CA PRO A 219 -1.65 -4.42 19.14
C PRO A 219 -0.92 -5.75 19.35
N SER A 220 -1.14 -6.39 20.50
CA SER A 220 -0.62 -7.72 20.80
C SER A 220 -1.19 -8.76 19.81
N TYR A 221 -0.57 -9.93 19.72
CA TYR A 221 -1.04 -11.00 18.83
C TYR A 221 -2.53 -11.33 19.06
N ASP A 222 -2.96 -11.35 20.33
CA ASP A 222 -4.34 -11.59 20.70
C ASP A 222 -5.28 -10.49 20.21
N VAL A 223 -4.89 -9.21 20.33
CA VAL A 223 -5.66 -8.09 19.75
C VAL A 223 -5.79 -8.25 18.23
N GLN A 224 -4.71 -8.58 17.53
CA GLN A 224 -4.73 -8.76 16.06
C GLN A 224 -5.54 -9.97 15.60
N ARG A 225 -5.48 -11.08 16.36
CA ARG A 225 -6.30 -12.27 16.11
C ARG A 225 -7.78 -11.93 16.23
N LEU A 226 -8.16 -11.20 17.27
CA LEU A 226 -9.56 -10.89 17.55
C LEU A 226 -10.14 -9.82 16.64
N GLN A 227 -9.35 -8.84 16.21
CA GLN A 227 -9.74 -7.93 15.12
C GLN A 227 -10.04 -8.70 13.81
N ARG A 228 -9.29 -9.77 13.51
CA ARG A 228 -9.57 -10.64 12.34
C ARG A 228 -10.87 -11.43 12.52
N GLU A 229 -11.10 -11.96 13.72
CA GLU A 229 -12.33 -12.68 14.05
C GLU A 229 -13.55 -11.73 13.99
N GLU A 230 -13.45 -10.50 14.51
CA GLU A 230 -14.49 -9.46 14.44
C GLU A 230 -14.82 -9.12 12.98
N MET A 231 -13.80 -8.83 12.17
CA MET A 231 -13.97 -8.59 10.73
C MET A 231 -14.60 -9.79 10.01
N ALA A 232 -14.29 -11.03 10.41
CA ALA A 232 -14.91 -12.22 9.84
C ALA A 232 -16.40 -12.32 10.20
N CYS A 233 -16.79 -12.00 11.44
CA CYS A 233 -18.19 -11.94 11.85
C CYS A 233 -18.96 -10.84 11.11
N ILE A 234 -18.38 -9.64 10.98
CA ILE A 234 -18.97 -8.53 10.22
C ILE A 234 -19.21 -8.95 8.75
N ARG A 235 -18.21 -9.58 8.11
CA ARG A 235 -18.33 -10.09 6.74
C ARG A 235 -19.44 -11.14 6.60
N GLN A 236 -19.66 -11.95 7.64
CA GLN A 236 -20.70 -12.97 7.67
C GLN A 236 -22.05 -12.46 8.20
N ARG A 237 -22.18 -11.15 8.48
CA ARG A 237 -23.36 -10.54 9.14
C ARG A 237 -23.79 -11.25 10.43
N LYS A 238 -22.83 -11.80 11.18
CA LYS A 238 -23.07 -12.43 12.47
C LYS A 238 -22.84 -11.42 13.59
N GLN A 239 -23.64 -11.54 14.65
CA GLN A 239 -23.45 -10.72 15.85
C GLN A 239 -22.15 -11.12 16.56
N TRP A 240 -21.30 -10.14 16.85
CA TRP A 240 -20.08 -10.32 17.63
C TRP A 240 -20.44 -10.42 19.12
N GLY A 241 -20.00 -11.48 19.79
CA GLY A 241 -20.25 -11.69 21.22
C GLY A 241 -19.16 -11.03 22.06
N LEU A 242 -19.51 -10.09 22.94
CA LEU A 242 -18.60 -9.56 23.95
C LEU A 242 -18.55 -10.52 25.15
N ASP A 243 -17.53 -11.36 25.18
CA ASP A 243 -17.20 -12.21 26.32
C ASP A 243 -16.19 -11.53 27.28
N LYS A 244 -15.98 -12.09 28.47
CA LYS A 244 -15.01 -11.61 29.49
C LYS A 244 -13.57 -11.48 28.97
N GLN A 245 -13.25 -12.11 27.84
CA GLN A 245 -11.97 -11.96 27.16
C GLN A 245 -11.87 -10.55 26.54
N THR A 246 -12.94 -10.06 25.91
CA THR A 246 -13.04 -8.75 25.25
C THR A 246 -12.74 -7.57 26.19
N GLU A 247 -13.13 -7.63 27.46
CA GLU A 247 -12.78 -6.58 28.46
C GLU A 247 -11.29 -6.58 28.82
N LYS A 248 -10.68 -7.75 29.01
CA LYS A 248 -9.23 -7.86 29.24
C LYS A 248 -8.44 -7.32 28.03
N ILE A 249 -8.94 -7.54 26.83
CA ILE A 249 -8.36 -7.05 25.58
C ILE A 249 -8.49 -5.55 25.45
N LYS A 250 -9.64 -4.98 25.80
CA LYS A 250 -9.83 -3.53 25.80
C LYS A 250 -8.87 -2.87 26.79
N ALA A 251 -8.72 -3.44 27.99
CA ALA A 251 -7.74 -2.98 28.98
C ALA A 251 -6.28 -3.14 28.51
N GLU A 252 -5.94 -4.23 27.82
CA GLU A 252 -4.60 -4.44 27.27
C GLU A 252 -4.32 -3.53 26.07
N ALA A 253 -5.32 -3.26 25.22
CA ALA A 253 -5.24 -2.32 24.10
C ALA A 253 -5.11 -0.87 24.59
N GLU A 254 -5.84 -0.49 25.64
CA GLU A 254 -5.68 0.82 26.31
C GLU A 254 -4.30 0.93 26.97
N ARG A 255 -3.80 -0.14 27.60
CA ARG A 255 -2.44 -0.17 28.17
C ARG A 255 -1.33 -0.07 27.12
N ASN A 256 -1.57 -0.64 25.94
CA ASN A 256 -0.65 -0.59 24.80
C ASN A 256 -0.91 0.61 23.87
N SER A 257 -1.86 1.49 24.23
CA SER A 257 -2.16 2.69 23.45
C SER A 257 -0.93 3.59 23.40
N GLY A 258 -0.43 3.79 22.19
CA GLY A 258 0.71 4.64 21.91
C GLY A 258 0.27 6.06 21.64
N VAL A 259 1.14 7.02 21.96
CA VAL A 259 0.99 8.41 21.53
C VAL A 259 1.96 8.65 20.38
N VAL A 260 1.46 9.26 19.30
CA VAL A 260 2.29 9.69 18.17
C VAL A 260 2.29 11.21 18.14
N PHE A 261 3.47 11.79 18.27
CA PHE A 261 3.71 13.20 18.04
C PHE A 261 4.32 13.38 16.66
N VAL A 262 3.75 14.28 15.87
CA VAL A 262 4.25 14.69 14.57
C VAL A 262 4.45 16.20 14.59
N GLY A 263 5.68 16.63 14.33
CA GLY A 263 6.05 18.04 14.27
C GLY A 263 6.81 18.36 13.00
N ILE A 264 6.56 19.52 12.42
CA ILE A 264 7.37 20.07 11.32
C ILE A 264 8.21 21.20 11.92
N LYS A 265 9.54 21.08 11.84
CA LYS A 265 10.43 22.17 12.23
C LYS A 265 10.37 23.23 11.14
N THR A 266 9.68 24.33 11.39
CA THR A 266 9.60 25.44 10.44
C THR A 266 10.84 26.32 10.53
N LYS A 267 11.14 27.04 9.45
CA LYS A 267 12.14 28.12 9.49
C LYS A 267 11.52 29.32 10.18
N ASN A 268 12.17 29.87 11.21
CA ASN A 268 11.78 31.19 11.72
C ASN A 268 12.12 32.20 10.62
N TYR A 269 11.09 32.80 10.00
CA TYR A 269 11.23 33.89 9.03
C TYR A 269 11.38 35.27 9.73
N LYS A 270 11.83 35.27 10.98
CA LYS A 270 12.19 36.49 11.70
C LYS A 270 13.70 36.49 11.83
N ASP A 271 14.36 36.99 10.79
CA ASP A 271 15.67 37.67 10.76
C ASP A 271 15.98 38.04 9.31
#